data_AF-A0A7Y4UHP8-F1
#
_entry.id   AF-A0A7Y4UHP8-F1
#
_cell.length_a   1.000
_cell.length_b   1.000
_cell.length_c   1.000
_cell.angle_alpha   90.00
_cell.angle_beta   90.00
_cell.angle_gamma   90.00
#
_symmetry.space_group_name_H-M   'P 1'
#
loop_
_entity.id
_entity.type
_entity.pdbx_description
1 polymer ?
#
loop_
_entity_poly.entity_id
_entity_poly.type
_entity_poly.pdbx_seq_one_letter_code
_entity_poly.pdbx_strand_id
1 'polypeptide(L)' 'MNIELHLIQNFAPSNLNRSDTGTPKECEFGGVRRARVSS' A
#
# COMPACT_ATOMS: atom_id res chain seq x y z
N MET A 1 21.52 -2.94 -19.05
CA MET A 1 21.89 -2.77 -17.63
C MET A 1 20.60 -2.56 -16.87
N ASN A 2 20.29 -3.39 -15.89
CA ASN A 2 19.07 -3.26 -15.08
C ASN A 2 19.42 -2.66 -13.73
N ILE A 3 18.60 -1.73 -13.24
CA ILE A 3 18.71 -1.14 -11.91
C ILE A 3 17.41 -1.40 -11.19
N GLU A 4 17.49 -2.06 -10.04
CA GLU A 4 16.35 -2.41 -9.19
C GLU A 4 16.33 -1.52 -7.95
N LEU A 5 15.15 -1.03 -7.57
CA LEU A 5 14.95 -0.19 -6.38
C LEU A 5 13.93 -0.84 -5.45
N HIS A 6 14.32 -1.04 -4.20
CA HIS A 6 13.48 -1.61 -3.16
C HIS A 6 13.43 -0.63 -1.97
N LEU A 7 12.23 -0.36 -1.48
CA LEU A 7 12.02 0.59 -0.39
C LEU A 7 11.07 0.00 0.66
N ILE A 8 11.40 0.26 1.93
CA ILE A 8 10.52 0.07 3.07
C ILE A 8 10.36 1.43 3.74
N GLN A 9 9.15 1.97 3.76
CA GLN A 9 8.84 3.29 4.30
C GLN A 9 7.67 3.22 5.28
N ASN A 10 7.87 3.80 6.46
CA ASN A 10 6.81 3.99 7.44
C ASN A 10 6.10 5.32 7.22
N PHE A 11 4.81 5.37 7.55
CA PHE A 11 3.99 6.58 7.51
C PHE A 11 3.29 6.79 8.84
N ALA A 12 3.08 8.06 9.21
CA ALA A 12 2.15 8.40 10.29
C ALA A 12 0.71 7.98 9.90
N PRO A 13 -0.23 7.88 10.86
CA PRO A 13 -1.62 7.53 10.58
C PRO A 13 -2.21 8.41 9.48
N SER A 14 -2.52 7.80 8.33
CA SER A 14 -2.97 8.51 7.13
C SER A 14 -3.73 7.57 6.19
N ASN A 15 -4.67 8.12 5.41
CA ASN A 15 -5.36 7.40 4.33
C ASN A 15 -4.70 7.72 2.98
N LEU A 16 -3.52 7.14 2.76
CA LEU A 16 -2.66 7.47 1.60
C LEU A 16 -3.29 7.11 0.25
N ASN A 17 -4.22 6.15 0.22
CA ASN A 17 -4.87 5.71 -1.00
C ASN A 17 -6.28 5.20 -0.70
N ARG A 18 -7.29 5.87 -1.27
CA ARG A 18 -8.70 5.65 -0.98
C ARG A 18 -9.44 4.95 -2.13
N SER A 19 -10.44 4.15 -1.78
CA SER A 19 -11.45 3.59 -2.69
C SER A 19 -12.48 4.66 -3.12
N ASP A 20 -13.39 4.27 -4.00
CA ASP A 20 -14.59 5.03 -4.37
C ASP A 20 -15.49 5.36 -3.18
N THR A 21 -15.54 4.49 -2.17
CA THR A 21 -16.25 4.70 -0.90
C THR A 21 -15.46 5.53 0.13
N GLY A 22 -14.25 5.97 -0.20
CA GLY A 22 -13.39 6.77 0.68
C GLY A 22 -12.57 5.98 1.70
N THR A 23 -12.77 4.66 1.82
CA THR A 23 -12.01 3.78 2.71
C THR A 23 -10.58 3.53 2.20
N PRO A 24 -9.59 3.25 3.06
CA PRO A 24 -8.25 2.86 2.60
C PRO A 24 -8.29 1.63 1.70
N LYS A 25 -7.55 1.66 0.59
CA LYS A 25 -7.41 0.47 -0.26
C LYS A 25 -6.61 -0.61 0.46
N GLU A 26 -7.03 -1.86 0.26
CA GLU A 26 -6.42 -3.03 0.89
C GLU A 26 -6.22 -4.18 -0.11
N CYS A 27 -5.41 -5.16 0.29
CA CYS A 27 -5.27 -6.44 -0.39
C CYS A 27 -4.98 -7.58 0.60
N GLU A 28 -5.22 -8.82 0.18
CA GLU A 28 -4.80 -10.03 0.88
C GLU A 28 -3.37 -10.41 0.46
N PHE A 29 -2.47 -10.60 1.42
CA PHE A 29 -1.12 -11.12 1.14
C PHE A 29 -0.62 -11.99 2.29
N GLY A 30 -0.36 -13.27 1.98
CA GLY A 30 0.01 -14.28 2.98
C GLY A 30 -1.14 -14.62 3.94
N GLY A 31 -2.40 -14.55 3.47
CA GLY A 31 -3.59 -14.81 4.29
C GLY A 31 -3.89 -13.72 5.33
N VAL A 32 -3.29 -12.54 5.18
CA VAL A 32 -3.50 -11.38 6.04
C VAL A 32 -3.82 -10.16 5.19
N ARG A 33 -4.83 -9.41 5.62
CA ARG A 33 -5.23 -8.12 5.03
C ARG A 33 -4.19 -7.04 5.31
N ARG A 34 -3.78 -6.31 4.26
CA ARG A 34 -2.78 -5.23 4.32
C ARG A 34 -3.30 -3.99 3.60
N ALA A 35 -3.00 -2.80 4.12
CA ALA A 35 -3.22 -1.54 3.41
C ALA A 35 -2.32 -1.48 2.16
N ARG A 36 -2.81 -0.89 1.07
CA ARG A 36 -2.05 -0.76 -0.18
C ARG A 36 -2.14 0.63 -0.79
N VAL A 37 -1.02 1.08 -1.35
CA VAL A 37 -0.97 2.22 -2.28
C VAL A 37 -0.87 1.65 -3.70
N SER A 38 -1.72 2.10 -4.62
CA SER A 38 -1.65 1.67 -6.02
C SER A 38 -0.38 2.23 -6.66
N SER A 39 0.23 1.45 -7.56
CA SER A 39 1.34 1.87 -8.40
C SER A 39 1.02 3.12 -9.21
#